data_AF-A0A3D4R1H3-F1
#
_entry.id   AF-A0A3D4R1H3-F1
#
_cell.length_a   1.000
_cell.length_b   1.000
_cell.length_c   1.000
_cell.angle_alpha   90.00
_cell.angle_beta   90.00
_cell.angle_gamma   90.00
#
_symmetry.space_group_name_H-M   'P 1'
#
loop_
_entity.id
_entity.type
_entity.pdbx_description
1 polymer ?
#
loop_
_entity_poly.entity_id
_entity_poly.type
_entity_poly.pdbx_seq_one_letter_code
_entity_poly.pdbx_strand_id
1 'polypeptide(L)'
;PIMEKTALFQRSIGETTDIVEKEMYTFRDRDDELLTLRPEATASVIRAYIEHNLFASDPVTRLYTIGPMFRRERPQKGRFRQFHQIDVELFGDDKPASDAEVIFMLMHFLQSTGV
;
A
#
# COMPACT_ATOMS: atom_id res chain seq x y z
N PRO A 1 7.20 -4.65 4.51
CA PRO A 1 6.99 -5.92 5.25
C PRO A 1 5.52 -6.35 5.18
N ILE A 2 5.14 -7.58 5.58
CA ILE A 2 3.71 -7.95 5.65
C ILE A 2 3.01 -7.28 6.86
N MET A 3 3.76 -7.05 7.93
CA MET A 3 3.27 -6.43 9.16
C MET A 3 4.00 -5.11 9.37
N GLU A 4 3.27 -4.11 9.86
CA GLU A 4 3.81 -2.81 10.27
C GLU A 4 3.16 -2.42 11.60
N LYS A 5 3.70 -1.41 12.28
CA LYS A 5 3.08 -0.82 13.47
C LYS A 5 1.68 -0.31 13.12
N THR A 6 0.68 -0.62 13.94
CA THR A 6 -0.71 -0.22 13.68
C THR A 6 -0.87 1.29 13.46
N ALA A 7 -0.10 2.09 14.19
CA ALA A 7 -0.12 3.55 14.09
C ALA A 7 0.22 4.07 12.68
N LEU A 8 0.98 3.31 11.88
CA LEU A 8 1.28 3.66 10.49
C LEU A 8 -0.01 3.79 9.68
N PHE A 9 -0.85 2.76 9.72
CA PHE A 9 -2.09 2.69 8.94
C PHE A 9 -3.17 3.61 9.48
N GLN A 10 -3.27 3.77 10.81
CA GLN A 10 -4.22 4.70 11.42
C GLN A 10 -3.99 6.13 10.95
N ARG A 11 -2.71 6.56 10.91
CA ARG A 11 -2.33 7.91 10.50
C ARG A 11 -2.45 8.12 8.99
N SER A 12 -2.06 7.14 8.18
CA SER A 12 -2.00 7.29 6.72
C SER A 12 -3.34 7.12 6.02
N ILE A 13 -4.13 6.12 6.42
CA ILE A 13 -5.42 5.81 5.78
C ILE A 13 -6.53 6.70 6.36
N GLY A 14 -6.43 7.05 7.64
CA GLY A 14 -7.39 7.88 8.35
C GLY A 14 -8.26 7.08 9.31
N GLU A 15 -8.40 7.59 10.54
CA GLU A 15 -9.02 6.89 11.67
C GLU A 15 -10.51 6.56 11.45
N THR A 16 -11.22 7.35 10.65
CA THR A 16 -12.66 7.21 10.39
C THR A 16 -12.97 6.34 9.17
N THR A 17 -11.98 5.68 8.59
CA THR A 17 -12.19 4.79 7.45
C THR A 17 -12.66 3.42 7.92
N ASP A 18 -13.53 2.76 7.16
CA ASP A 18 -13.94 1.39 7.49
C ASP A 18 -12.74 0.44 7.60
N ILE A 19 -11.69 0.67 6.80
CA ILE A 19 -10.44 -0.09 6.88
C ILE A 19 -9.88 -0.04 8.30
N VAL A 20 -9.66 1.18 8.82
CA VAL A 20 -9.05 1.38 10.14
C VAL A 20 -9.99 1.00 11.27
N GLU A 21 -11.27 1.35 11.18
CA GLU A 21 -12.25 1.09 12.24
C GLU A 21 -12.58 -0.40 12.40
N LYS A 22 -12.66 -1.14 11.29
CA LYS A 22 -13.33 -2.45 11.27
C LYS A 22 -12.54 -3.54 10.56
N GLU A 23 -11.67 -3.22 9.60
CA GLU A 23 -11.12 -4.24 8.71
C GLU A 23 -9.65 -4.61 8.98
N MET A 24 -8.89 -3.85 9.77
CA MET A 24 -7.50 -4.21 10.07
C MET A 24 -7.39 -5.50 10.89
N TYR A 25 -6.43 -6.35 10.51
CA TYR A 25 -5.99 -7.47 11.33
C TYR A 25 -4.87 -7.01 12.26
N THR A 26 -5.26 -6.54 13.45
CA THR A 26 -4.36 -6.02 14.48
C THR A 26 -4.21 -7.01 15.64
N PHE A 27 -2.99 -7.19 16.13
CA PHE A 27 -2.67 -8.04 17.27
C PHE A 27 -1.53 -7.42 18.09
N ARG A 28 -1.39 -7.85 19.34
CA ARG A 28 -0.28 -7.45 20.22
C ARG A 28 0.91 -8.37 19.96
N ASP A 29 2.10 -7.78 19.83
CA ASP A 29 3.36 -8.51 19.85
C ASP A 29 3.78 -8.82 21.31
N ARG A 30 4.88 -9.56 21.48
CA ARG A 30 5.40 -10.00 22.78
C ARG A 30 5.76 -8.86 23.74
N ASP A 31 6.03 -7.68 23.21
CA ASP A 31 6.36 -6.46 23.94
C ASP A 31 5.16 -5.50 24.08
N ASP A 32 3.94 -6.00 23.85
CA ASP A 32 2.68 -5.24 23.84
C ASP A 32 2.55 -4.19 22.71
N GLU A 33 3.50 -4.13 21.76
CA GLU A 33 3.35 -3.29 20.57
C GLU A 33 2.20 -3.79 19.69
N LEU A 34 1.37 -2.87 19.18
CA LEU A 34 0.31 -3.20 18.24
C LEU A 34 0.87 -3.29 16.82
N LEU A 35 0.77 -4.48 16.25
CA LEU A 35 1.13 -4.77 14.87
C LEU A 35 -0.12 -5.07 14.06
N THR A 36 -0.09 -4.67 12.80
CA THR A 36 -1.19 -4.89 11.86
C THR A 36 -0.67 -5.57 10.60
N LEU A 37 -1.35 -6.62 10.14
CA LEU A 37 -1.16 -7.12 8.77
C LEU A 37 -1.61 -6.04 7.79
N ARG A 38 -0.75 -5.69 6.84
CA ARG A 38 -0.99 -4.57 5.93
C ARG A 38 -2.32 -4.70 5.16
N PRO A 39 -3.22 -3.71 5.22
CA PRO A 39 -4.46 -3.69 4.44
C PRO A 39 -4.27 -3.10 3.03
N GLU A 40 -3.13 -2.44 2.77
CA GLU A 40 -2.67 -1.84 1.52
C GLU A 40 -1.13 -1.72 1.52
N ALA A 41 -0.51 -1.31 0.40
CA ALA A 41 0.94 -1.22 0.26
C ALA A 41 1.50 0.20 0.46
N THR A 42 0.84 1.23 -0.08
CA THR A 42 1.25 2.63 -0.10
C THR A 42 1.84 3.10 1.23
N ALA A 43 1.18 2.91 2.37
CA ALA A 43 1.71 3.39 3.65
C ALA A 43 3.03 2.70 4.03
N SER A 44 3.16 1.41 3.74
CA SER A 44 4.39 0.65 3.97
C SER A 44 5.52 1.11 3.02
N VAL A 45 5.18 1.40 1.76
CA VAL A 45 6.13 1.90 0.76
C VAL A 45 6.65 3.27 1.15
N ILE A 46 5.77 4.21 1.50
CA ILE A 46 6.14 5.56 1.94
C ILE A 46 7.02 5.51 3.20
N ARG A 47 6.64 4.66 4.17
CA ARG A 47 7.44 4.46 5.39
C ARG A 47 8.86 4.02 5.06
N ALA A 48 9.02 3.04 4.17
CA ALA A 48 10.34 2.56 3.73
C ALA A 48 11.11 3.60 2.90
N TYR A 49 10.42 4.34 2.03
CA TYR A 49 10.98 5.44 1.24
C TYR A 49 11.64 6.50 2.12
N ILE A 50 10.96 6.88 3.21
CA ILE A 50 11.47 7.82 4.20
C ILE A 50 12.58 7.20 5.05
N GLU A 51 12.38 5.99 5.59
CA GLU A 51 13.36 5.32 6.46
C GLU A 51 14.75 5.19 5.79
N HIS A 52 14.76 4.90 4.49
CA HIS A 52 15.98 4.69 3.72
C HIS A 52 16.45 5.93 2.96
N ASN A 53 15.84 7.09 3.17
CA ASN A 53 16.18 8.35 2.50
C ASN A 53 16.28 8.23 0.97
N LEU A 54 15.37 7.48 0.33
CA LEU A 54 15.45 7.23 -1.12
C LEU A 54 15.36 8.53 -1.94
N PHE A 55 14.65 9.53 -1.42
CA PHE A 55 14.57 10.88 -1.99
C PHE A 55 15.94 11.59 -2.12
N ALA A 56 16.94 11.19 -1.33
CA ALA A 56 18.27 11.79 -1.38
C ALA A 56 19.12 11.24 -2.53
N SER A 57 18.88 9.99 -2.93
CA SER A 57 19.59 9.34 -4.03
C SER A 57 18.94 9.58 -5.39
N ASP A 58 17.61 9.66 -5.43
CA ASP A 58 16.85 9.85 -6.66
C ASP A 58 15.72 10.87 -6.42
N PRO A 59 15.78 12.07 -7.03
CA PRO A 59 14.74 13.08 -6.92
C PRO A 59 13.38 12.62 -7.43
N VAL A 60 13.32 11.64 -8.37
CA VAL A 60 12.06 11.10 -8.90
C VAL A 60 12.07 9.58 -8.84
N THR A 61 11.54 9.03 -7.75
CA THR A 61 11.60 7.59 -7.48
C THR A 61 10.34 6.89 -7.98
N ARG A 62 10.51 5.81 -8.76
CA ARG A 62 9.44 4.90 -9.19
C ARG A 62 9.59 3.56 -8.49
N LEU A 63 8.59 3.13 -7.74
CA LEU A 63 8.58 1.87 -7.01
C LEU A 63 7.38 1.03 -7.44
N TYR A 64 7.53 -0.30 -7.35
CA TYR A 64 6.41 -1.21 -7.45
C TYR A 64 6.51 -2.31 -6.40
N THR A 65 5.37 -2.86 -6.01
CA THR A 65 5.30 -4.01 -5.10
C THR A 65 4.25 -5.00 -5.60
N ILE A 66 4.51 -6.29 -5.35
CA ILE A 66 3.53 -7.35 -5.61
C ILE A 66 3.46 -8.20 -4.34
N GLY A 67 2.26 -8.43 -3.82
CA GLY A 67 2.12 -9.32 -2.68
C GLY A 67 0.76 -9.28 -1.99
N PRO A 68 0.65 -9.99 -0.86
CA PRO A 68 -0.61 -10.16 -0.16
C PRO A 68 -0.98 -8.91 0.66
N MET A 69 -2.29 -8.67 0.76
CA MET A 69 -2.94 -7.67 1.61
C MET A 69 -4.05 -8.36 2.42
N PHE A 70 -4.38 -7.79 3.59
CA PHE A 70 -5.27 -8.42 4.56
C PHE A 70 -6.35 -7.45 5.03
N ARG A 71 -7.62 -7.79 4.80
CA ARG A 71 -8.78 -7.00 5.28
C ARG A 71 -9.86 -7.93 5.84
N ARG A 72 -10.35 -7.65 7.05
CA ARG A 72 -11.35 -8.42 7.79
C ARG A 72 -12.76 -8.15 7.27
N GLU A 73 -12.92 -8.21 5.96
CA GLU A 73 -14.20 -8.04 5.29
C GLU A 73 -15.03 -9.33 5.34
N ARG A 74 -16.34 -9.20 5.06
CA ARG A 74 -17.20 -10.34 4.76
C ARG A 74 -16.84 -10.89 3.37
N PRO A 75 -16.34 -12.14 3.24
CA PRO A 75 -15.97 -12.68 1.94
C PRO A 75 -17.17 -12.74 0.99
N GLN A 76 -16.98 -12.28 -0.25
CA GLN A 76 -17.95 -12.28 -1.36
C GLN A 76 -17.21 -12.47 -2.69
N LYS A 77 -17.90 -12.55 -3.82
CA LYS A 77 -17.25 -12.56 -5.14
C LYS A 77 -16.36 -11.33 -5.30
N GLY A 78 -15.06 -11.54 -5.50
CA GLY A 78 -14.06 -10.46 -5.63
C GLY A 78 -13.60 -9.85 -4.31
N ARG A 79 -14.10 -10.29 -3.15
CA ARG A 79 -13.67 -9.82 -1.82
C ARG A 79 -13.16 -10.98 -0.97
N PHE A 80 -11.89 -10.92 -0.63
CA PHE A 80 -11.20 -11.95 0.15
C PHE A 80 -10.57 -11.33 1.39
N ARG A 81 -10.37 -12.14 2.44
CA ARG A 81 -9.67 -11.69 3.64
C ARG A 81 -8.16 -11.57 3.45
N GLN A 82 -7.62 -12.39 2.56
CA GLN A 82 -6.29 -12.24 2.00
C GLN A 82 -6.45 -12.16 0.49
N PHE A 83 -5.95 -11.10 -0.10
CA PHE A 83 -5.94 -10.88 -1.55
C PHE A 83 -4.54 -10.40 -1.97
N HIS A 84 -4.29 -10.29 -3.27
CA HIS A 84 -3.00 -9.83 -3.79
C HIS A 84 -3.20 -8.55 -4.60
N GLN A 85 -2.27 -7.62 -4.45
CA GLN A 85 -2.22 -6.41 -5.25
C GLN A 85 -0.86 -6.33 -5.97
N ILE A 86 -0.91 -5.69 -7.14
CA ILE A 86 0.24 -5.05 -7.77
C ILE A 86 0.05 -3.56 -7.50
N ASP A 87 1.06 -2.94 -6.90
CA ASP A 87 1.02 -1.57 -6.42
C ASP A 87 2.18 -0.80 -7.04
N VAL A 88 1.94 0.45 -7.47
CA VAL A 88 2.94 1.31 -8.11
C VAL A 88 2.88 2.68 -7.47
N GLU A 89 4.05 3.20 -7.10
CA GLU A 89 4.20 4.49 -6.44
C GLU A 89 5.24 5.34 -7.18
N LEU A 90 4.91 6.59 -7.47
CA LEU A 90 5.81 7.58 -8.07
C LEU A 90 5.95 8.76 -7.10
N PHE A 91 7.17 9.02 -6.66
CA PHE A 91 7.52 10.10 -5.73
C PHE A 91 8.38 11.16 -6.39
N GLY A 92 8.23 12.40 -5.94
CA GLY A 92 9.17 13.49 -6.24
C GLY A 92 8.88 14.31 -7.50
N ASP A 93 7.78 14.05 -8.20
CA ASP A 93 7.30 14.90 -9.30
C ASP A 93 5.78 15.14 -9.17
N ASP A 94 5.37 16.40 -9.17
CA ASP A 94 3.98 16.85 -9.00
C ASP A 94 3.33 17.29 -10.32
N LYS A 95 4.00 17.06 -11.44
CA LYS A 95 3.51 17.45 -12.77
C LYS A 95 2.43 16.47 -13.24
N PRO A 96 1.38 16.95 -13.93
CA PRO A 96 0.35 16.11 -14.55
C PRO A 96 0.87 15.02 -15.50
N ALA A 97 2.10 15.18 -16.01
CA ALA A 97 2.76 14.17 -16.83
C ALA A 97 3.05 12.88 -16.04
N SER A 98 3.34 12.97 -14.75
CA SER A 98 3.57 11.82 -13.88
C SER A 98 2.27 11.05 -13.60
N ASP A 99 1.14 11.74 -13.42
CA ASP A 99 -0.19 11.10 -13.36
C ASP A 99 -0.50 10.35 -14.67
N ALA A 100 -0.25 11.00 -15.82
CA ALA A 100 -0.44 10.40 -17.13
C ALA A 100 0.47 9.18 -17.35
N GLU A 101 1.71 9.21 -16.86
CA GLU A 101 2.67 8.09 -16.90
C GLU A 101 2.11 6.87 -16.17
N VAL A 102 1.61 7.04 -14.95
CA VAL A 102 1.06 5.93 -14.13
C VAL A 102 -0.19 5.33 -14.79
N ILE A 103 -1.09 6.18 -15.31
CA ILE A 103 -2.30 5.72 -16.03
C ILE A 103 -1.90 4.97 -17.30
N PHE A 104 -0.99 5.53 -18.10
CA PHE A 104 -0.53 4.91 -19.34
C PHE A 104 0.14 3.56 -19.07
N MET A 105 0.96 3.46 -18.01
CA MET A 105 1.57 2.21 -17.57
C MET A 105 0.51 1.16 -17.25
N LEU A 106 -0.53 1.51 -16.46
CA LEU A 106 -1.60 0.58 -16.12
C LEU A 106 -2.35 0.10 -17.37
N MET A 107 -2.68 1.01 -18.29
CA MET A 107 -3.33 0.67 -19.56
C MET A 107 -2.47 -0.27 -20.39
N HIS A 108 -1.18 0.04 -20.52
CA HIS A 108 -0.23 -0.80 -21.26
C HIS A 108 -0.11 -2.19 -20.63
N PHE A 109 -0.04 -2.27 -19.31
CA PHE A 109 0.01 -3.54 -18.58
C PHE A 109 -1.22 -4.41 -18.89
N LEU A 110 -2.44 -3.87 -18.73
CA LEU A 110 -3.67 -4.60 -19.00
C LEU A 110 -3.74 -5.10 -20.46
N GLN A 111 -3.44 -4.22 -21.42
CA GLN A 111 -3.39 -4.57 -22.85
C GLN A 111 -2.38 -5.68 -23.14
N SER A 112 -1.19 -5.62 -22.53
CA SER A 112 -0.15 -6.63 -22.70
C SER A 112 -0.55 -8.00 -22.14
N THR A 113 -1.44 -8.02 -21.15
CA THR A 113 -2.01 -9.25 -20.57
C THR A 113 -3.26 -9.77 -21.29
N GLY A 114 -3.72 -9.07 -22.34
CA GLY A 114 -4.87 -9.47 -23.14
C GLY A 114 -6.23 -9.04 -22.57
N VAL A 115 -6.24 -8.04 -21.68
CA VAL A 115 -7.45 -7.36 -21.19
C VAL A 115 -7.61 -6.04 -21.94
#